data_AF-A0A3L8Q6Q8-F1
#
_entry.id   AF-A0A3L8Q6Q8-F1
#
_cell.length_a   1.000
_cell.length_b   1.000
_cell.length_c   1.000
_cell.angle_alpha   90.00
_cell.angle_beta   90.00
_cell.angle_gamma   90.00
#
_symmetry.space_group_name_H-M   'P 1'
#
loop_
_entity.id
_entity.type
_entity.pdbx_description
1 polymer ?
#
loop_
_entity_poly.entity_id
_entity_poly.type
_entity_poly.pdbx_seq_one_letter_code
_entity_poly.pdbx_strand_id
1 'polypeptide(L)' 'NRTPAQVRPQQPQPRQVRPHQCGHCHKFFKDLAYLAVHEKVHTGETPYKCGVCAKGFAHPSNLLQHQRVHRHT' A
#
# COMPACT_ATOMS: atom_id res chain seq x y z
N ASN A 1 -12.12 -49.61 -24.60
CA ASN A 1 -11.72 -48.34 -25.22
C ASN A 1 -11.93 -47.23 -24.19
N ARG A 2 -10.86 -46.74 -23.53
CA ARG A 2 -10.92 -45.57 -22.64
C ARG A 2 -9.80 -44.64 -23.06
N THR A 3 -10.16 -43.53 -23.70
CA THR A 3 -9.23 -42.45 -24.06
C THR A 3 -8.60 -41.86 -22.80
N PRO A 4 -7.27 -41.65 -22.76
CA PRO A 4 -6.65 -40.98 -21.63
C PRO A 4 -7.07 -39.51 -21.61
N ALA A 5 -7.60 -39.05 -20.49
CA ALA A 5 -7.88 -37.63 -20.29
C ALA A 5 -6.55 -36.85 -20.29
N GLN A 6 -6.43 -35.90 -21.21
CA GLN A 6 -5.28 -35.00 -21.27
C GLN A 6 -5.30 -34.07 -20.05
N VAL A 7 -4.33 -34.22 -19.15
CA VAL A 7 -4.14 -33.31 -18.02
C VAL A 7 -3.55 -32.01 -18.56
N ARG A 8 -4.29 -30.90 -18.46
CA ARG A 8 -3.78 -29.56 -18.80
C ARG A 8 -2.66 -29.18 -17.81
N PRO A 9 -1.50 -28.68 -18.28
CA PRO A 9 -0.48 -28.13 -17.40
C PRO A 9 -1.06 -26.95 -16.61
N GLN A 10 -0.99 -27.00 -15.28
CA GLN A 10 -1.31 -25.85 -14.45
C GLN A 10 -0.13 -24.88 -14.49
N GLN A 11 -0.36 -23.69 -15.03
CA GLN A 11 0.65 -22.63 -15.08
C GLN A 11 1.00 -22.19 -13.64
N PRO A 12 2.29 -22.03 -13.28
CA PRO A 12 2.65 -21.54 -11.96
C PRO A 12 2.13 -20.12 -11.78
N GLN A 13 1.37 -19.89 -10.71
CA GLN A 13 0.96 -18.53 -10.34
C GLN A 13 2.19 -17.77 -9.82
N PRO A 14 2.41 -16.50 -10.22
CA PRO A 14 3.53 -15.73 -9.71
C PRO A 14 3.44 -15.62 -8.18
N ARG A 15 4.51 -16.04 -7.49
CA ARG A 15 4.61 -15.89 -6.04
C ARG A 15 4.67 -14.39 -5.73
N GLN A 16 3.69 -13.88 -4.98
CA GLN A 16 3.67 -12.48 -4.59
C GLN A 16 4.71 -12.25 -3.47
N VAL A 17 5.96 -12.03 -3.87
CA VAL A 17 7.07 -11.76 -2.94
C VAL A 17 6.92 -10.34 -2.40
N ARG A 18 7.08 -10.19 -1.08
CA ARG A 18 7.14 -8.90 -0.39
C ARG A 18 8.46 -8.85 0.36
N PRO A 19 9.55 -8.46 -0.30
CA PRO A 19 10.89 -8.64 0.26
C PRO A 19 11.25 -7.59 1.32
N HIS A 20 10.46 -6.51 1.47
CA HIS A 20 10.82 -5.39 2.33
C HIS A 20 10.08 -5.47 3.67
N GLN A 21 10.82 -5.64 4.75
CA GLN A 21 10.28 -5.76 6.11
C GLN A 21 10.37 -4.42 6.86
N CYS A 22 9.32 -4.05 7.59
CA CYS A 22 9.36 -2.93 8.52
C CYS A 22 10.09 -3.29 9.81
N GLY A 23 11.08 -2.49 10.21
CA GLY A 23 11.85 -2.71 11.44
C GLY A 23 11.06 -2.51 12.75
N HIS A 24 9.92 -1.81 12.72
CA HIS A 24 9.13 -1.51 13.92
C HIS A 24 8.08 -2.60 14.22
N CYS A 25 7.45 -3.16 13.19
CA CYS A 25 6.30 -4.07 13.35
C CYS A 25 6.40 -5.35 12.52
N HIS A 26 7.53 -5.56 11.84
CA HIS A 26 7.85 -6.76 11.05
C HIS A 26 6.88 -7.08 9.90
N LYS A 27 6.07 -6.11 9.47
CA LYS A 27 5.20 -6.24 8.28
C LYS A 27 6.02 -6.20 6.98
N PHE A 28 5.61 -7.00 6.00
CA PHE A 28 6.26 -7.10 4.69
C PHE A 28 5.50 -6.33 3.59
N PHE A 29 6.27 -5.60 2.78
CA PHE A 29 5.79 -4.74 1.70
C PHE A 29 6.40 -5.16 0.36
N LYS A 30 5.66 -4.87 -0.70
CA LYS A 30 6.02 -5.26 -2.08
C LYS A 30 7.20 -4.48 -2.64
N ASP A 31 7.40 -3.26 -2.16
CA ASP A 31 8.47 -2.36 -2.57
C ASP A 31 8.86 -1.43 -1.40
N LEU A 32 9.99 -0.72 -1.56
CA LEU A 32 10.50 0.23 -0.57
C LEU A 32 9.62 1.48 -0.42
N ALA A 33 8.89 1.90 -1.46
CA ALA A 33 8.06 3.09 -1.40
C ALA A 33 6.88 2.88 -0.44
N TYR A 34 6.22 1.72 -0.51
CA TYR A 34 5.16 1.36 0.44
C TYR A 34 5.68 1.16 1.86
N LEU A 35 6.90 0.62 2.02
CA LEU A 35 7.55 0.51 3.33
C LEU A 35 7.83 1.91 3.91
N ALA A 36 8.47 2.81 3.15
CA ALA A 36 8.82 4.15 3.61
C ALA A 36 7.58 4.97 4.00
N VAL A 37 6.46 4.83 3.28
CA VAL A 37 5.22 5.49 3.71
C VAL A 37 4.60 4.82 4.92
N HIS A 38 4.68 3.49 5.02
CA HIS A 38 4.25 2.80 6.24
C HIS A 38 5.05 3.25 7.46
N GLU A 39 6.35 3.48 7.35
CA GLU A 39 7.18 3.92 8.49
C GLU A 39 6.72 5.22 9.13
N LYS A 40 6.07 6.10 8.35
CA LYS A 40 5.47 7.35 8.85
C LYS A 40 4.38 7.12 9.91
N VAL A 41 3.77 5.94 9.97
CA VAL A 41 2.79 5.61 11.01
C VAL A 41 3.44 5.43 12.38
N HIS A 42 4.73 5.05 12.41
CA HIS A 42 5.49 4.88 13.66
C HIS A 42 6.11 6.20 14.10
N THR A 43 6.61 7.00 13.15
CA THR A 43 7.22 8.31 13.46
C THR A 43 6.18 9.41 13.68
N GLY A 44 4.94 9.21 13.23
CA GLY A 44 3.91 10.26 13.23
C GLY A 44 4.18 11.37 12.21
N GLU A 45 5.14 11.19 11.30
CA GLU A 45 5.44 12.19 10.28
C GLU A 45 4.31 12.35 9.28
N THR A 46 3.81 13.57 9.17
CA THR A 46 2.77 13.93 8.20
C THR A 46 3.29 15.02 7.25
N PRO A 47 4.06 14.65 6.22
CA PRO A 47 4.65 15.62 5.29
C PRO A 47 3.58 16.34 4.46
N TYR A 48 2.41 15.72 4.27
CA TYR A 48 1.32 16.30 3.49
C TYR A 48 0.35 17.03 4.41
N LYS A 49 0.48 18.35 4.51
CA LYS A 49 -0.41 19.19 5.34
C LYS A 49 -1.50 19.83 4.50
N CYS A 50 -2.70 19.88 5.05
CA CYS A 50 -3.79 20.65 4.47
C CYS A 50 -3.52 22.15 4.63
N GLY A 51 -3.57 22.91 3.54
CA GLY A 51 -3.38 24.37 3.59
C GLY A 51 -4.53 25.13 4.27
N VAL A 52 -5.71 24.52 4.43
CA VAL A 52 -6.88 25.17 5.03
C VAL A 52 -6.92 24.98 6.55
N CYS A 53 -6.76 23.75 7.04
CA CYS A 53 -6.89 23.43 8.47
C CYS A 53 -5.62 22.88 9.13
N ALA A 54 -4.48 22.93 8.43
CA ALA A 54 -3.18 22.41 8.89
C ALA A 54 -3.12 20.91 9.22
N LYS A 55 -4.22 20.16 9.03
CA LYS A 55 -4.26 18.71 9.29
C LYS A 55 -3.25 17.97 8.42
N GLY A 56 -2.42 17.14 9.05
CA GLY A 56 -1.38 16.35 8.41
C GLY A 56 -1.83 14.97 7.97
N PHE A 57 -1.28 14.49 6.85
CA PHE A 57 -1.51 13.15 6.28
C PHE A 57 -0.18 12.48 5.92
N ALA A 58 -0.12 11.16 6.05
CA ALA A 58 1.04 10.35 5.66
C ALA A 58 1.11 10.08 4.14
N HIS A 59 -0.03 10.13 3.45
CA HIS A 59 -0.16 9.88 2.01
C HIS A 59 -0.79 11.07 1.27
N PRO A 60 -0.34 11.37 0.03
CA PRO A 60 -0.90 12.47 -0.76
C PRO A 60 -2.34 12.20 -1.21
N SER A 61 -2.70 10.95 -1.51
CA SER A 61 -4.07 10.55 -1.86
C SER A 61 -5.08 10.87 -0.75
N ASN A 62 -4.66 10.71 0.50
CA ASN A 62 -5.51 10.98 1.66
C ASN A 62 -5.70 12.50 1.85
N LEU A 63 -4.66 13.30 1.64
CA LEU A 63 -4.78 14.77 1.61
C LEU A 63 -5.72 15.21 0.50
N LEU A 64 -5.57 14.68 -0.72
CA LEU A 64 -6.43 15.03 -1.85
C LEU A 64 -7.90 14.68 -1.59
N GLN A 65 -8.16 13.52 -1.01
CA GLN A 65 -9.50 13.14 -0.58
C GLN A 65 -10.04 14.09 0.49
N HIS A 66 -9.22 14.43 1.49
CA HIS A 66 -9.59 15.34 2.56
C HIS A 66 -9.92 16.75 2.06
N GLN A 67 -9.19 17.26 1.06
CA GLN A 67 -9.46 18.57 0.47
C GLN A 67 -10.88 18.69 -0.09
N ARG A 68 -11.53 17.58 -0.46
CA ARG A 68 -12.94 17.59 -0.89
C ARG A 68 -13.91 18.00 0.22
N VAL A 69 -13.56 17.76 1.49
CA VAL A 69 -14.38 18.18 2.63
C VAL A 69 -14.46 19.71 2.70
N HIS A 70 -13.37 20.40 2.36
CA HIS A 70 -13.32 21.86 2.34
C HIS A 70 -14.02 22.50 1.12
N ARG A 71 -14.55 21.69 0.19
CA ARG A 71 -15.29 22.24 -0.98
C ARG A 71 -16.72 22.64 -0.64
N HIS A 72 -17.22 22.22 0.52
CA HIS A 72 -18.59 22.48 0.97
C HIS A 72 -18.65 23.43 2.18
N THR A 73 -17.49 23.89 2.64
CA THR A 73 -17.31 24.88 3.71
C THR A 73 -16.86 26.19 3.10
#